data_AF-A0A3N7H6S5-F1
#
_entry.id   AF-A0A3N7H6S5-F1
#
_cell.length_a   1.000
_cell.length_b   1.000
_cell.length_c   1.000
_cell.angle_alpha   90.00
_cell.angle_beta   90.00
_cell.angle_gamma   90.00
#
_symmetry.space_group_name_H-M   'P 1'
#
loop_
_entity.id
_entity.type
_entity.pdbx_description
1 polymer ?
#
loop_
_entity_poly.entity_id
_entity_poly.type
_entity_poly.pdbx_seq_one_letter_code
_entity_poly.pdbx_strand_id
1 'polypeptide(L)'
;GQSIGQKSVYEQTYLITDSTRRIQWRITNETREIAGYECRRANALVLDSIYVVAFYTDQIPVSGGPESFTGLPGMILGVALPYENTTYFATKVDDRPVTAKELEAPKKGKAVNYRELRAELEASLKDWGEYAQPIFKAMML
;
A
#
# COMPACT_ATOMS: atom_id res chain seq x y z
N GLY A 1 -4.03 -13.92 0.24
CA GLY A 1 -5.11 -13.54 1.17
C GLY A 1 -6.01 -12.54 0.47
N GLN A 2 -7.23 -12.35 0.97
CA GLN A 2 -8.05 -11.21 0.56
C GLN A 2 -7.62 -10.01 1.41
N SER A 3 -7.36 -8.86 0.79
CA SER A 3 -7.12 -7.59 1.47
C SER A 3 -8.42 -6.80 1.47
N ILE A 4 -8.86 -6.36 2.65
CA ILE A 4 -10.00 -5.47 2.80
C ILE A 4 -9.44 -4.10 3.19
N GLY A 5 -9.51 -3.14 2.28
CA GLY A 5 -9.08 -1.76 2.49
C GLY A 5 -10.25 -0.80 2.30
N GLN A 6 -10.29 0.27 3.08
CA GLN A 6 -11.26 1.34 2.87
C GLN A 6 -10.56 2.53 2.23
N LYS A 7 -11.05 2.99 1.08
CA LYS A 7 -10.54 4.17 0.40
C LYS A 7 -11.67 5.19 0.25
N SER A 8 -11.43 6.41 0.72
CA SER A 8 -12.35 7.52 0.51
C SER A 8 -11.91 8.28 -0.74
N VAL A 9 -12.82 8.40 -1.70
CA VAL A 9 -12.62 9.10 -2.96
C VAL A 9 -13.74 10.15 -3.05
N TYR A 10 -13.37 11.43 -2.99
CA TYR A 10 -14.31 12.56 -2.86
C TYR A 10 -15.26 12.37 -1.65
N GLU A 11 -16.58 12.41 -1.85
CA GLU A 11 -17.61 12.18 -0.83
C GLU A 11 -18.03 10.70 -0.70
N GLN A 12 -17.42 9.80 -1.48
CA GLN A 12 -17.79 8.38 -1.50
C GLN A 12 -16.73 7.50 -0.85
N THR A 13 -17.17 6.62 0.04
CA THR A 13 -16.33 5.64 0.70
C THR A 13 -16.46 4.29 -0.01
N TYR A 14 -15.34 3.72 -0.43
CA TYR A 14 -15.26 2.44 -1.11
C TYR A 14 -14.63 1.41 -0.19
N LEU A 15 -15.28 0.24 -0.07
CA LEU A 15 -14.73 -0.92 0.59
C LEU A 15 -14.10 -1.81 -0.48
N ILE A 16 -12.79 -1.73 -0.60
CA ILE A 16 -12.03 -2.46 -1.61
C ILE A 16 -11.71 -3.83 -1.04
N THR A 17 -12.35 -4.87 -1.57
CA THR A 17 -12.00 -6.27 -1.24
C THR A 17 -11.36 -6.88 -2.47
N ASP A 18 -10.04 -7.08 -2.43
CA ASP A 18 -9.31 -7.65 -3.57
C ASP A 18 -8.28 -8.69 -3.14
N SER A 19 -7.84 -9.50 -4.10
CA SER A 19 -6.69 -10.36 -3.95
C SER A 19 -5.43 -9.54 -3.70
N THR A 20 -4.65 -9.88 -2.66
CA THR A 20 -3.35 -9.24 -2.40
C THR A 20 -2.50 -9.21 -3.67
N ARG A 21 -2.20 -8.02 -4.18
CA ARG A 21 -1.35 -7.81 -5.37
C ARG A 21 -0.04 -8.56 -5.17
N ARG A 22 0.29 -9.48 -6.09
CA ARG A 22 1.57 -10.20 -6.04
C ARG A 22 2.68 -9.28 -6.55
N ILE A 23 3.35 -8.62 -5.62
CA ILE A 23 4.51 -7.80 -5.92
C ILE A 23 5.74 -8.70 -5.99
N GLN A 24 6.47 -8.67 -7.10
CA GLN A 24 7.73 -9.40 -7.25
C GLN A 24 8.87 -8.58 -6.64
N TRP A 25 9.20 -8.89 -5.40
CA TRP A 25 10.28 -8.23 -4.67
C TRP A 25 11.64 -8.84 -5.01
N ARG A 26 12.61 -7.98 -5.30
CA ARG A 26 14.03 -8.32 -5.37
C ARG A 26 14.72 -7.83 -4.11
N ILE A 27 14.98 -8.75 -3.20
CA ILE A 27 15.70 -8.48 -1.94
C ILE A 27 17.18 -8.22 -2.27
N THR A 28 17.78 -7.25 -1.59
CA THR A 28 19.21 -6.95 -1.66
C THR A 28 19.85 -7.18 -0.29
N ASN A 29 21.19 -7.22 -0.26
CA ASN A 29 21.96 -7.38 0.98
C ASN A 29 22.17 -6.05 1.72
N GLU A 30 21.51 -4.98 1.30
CA GLU A 30 21.60 -3.67 1.96
C GLU A 30 20.65 -3.66 3.16
N THR A 31 21.18 -3.32 4.32
CA THR A 31 20.40 -3.15 5.55
C THR A 31 20.48 -1.73 6.05
N ARG A 32 19.43 -1.30 6.76
CA ARG A 32 19.33 -0.01 7.41
C ARG A 32 18.50 -0.13 8.67
N GLU A 33 18.88 0.60 9.71
CA GLU A 33 18.08 0.70 10.93
C GLU A 33 16.94 1.72 10.75
N ILE A 34 15.70 1.30 11.06
CA ILE A 34 14.49 2.15 11.03
C ILE A 34 13.69 1.88 12.31
N ALA A 35 13.39 2.93 13.08
CA ALA A 35 12.66 2.82 14.35
C ALA A 35 13.25 1.80 15.34
N GLY A 36 14.57 1.58 15.32
CA GLY A 36 15.28 0.60 16.15
C GLY A 36 15.28 -0.85 15.62
N TYR A 37 14.74 -1.10 14.42
CA TYR A 37 14.73 -2.41 13.79
C TYR A 37 15.69 -2.48 12.60
N GLU A 38 16.41 -3.59 12.49
CA GLU A 38 17.21 -3.88 11.30
C GLU A 38 16.27 -4.21 10.14
N CYS A 39 16.31 -3.38 9.09
CA CYS A 39 15.49 -3.52 7.91
C CYS A 39 16.35 -3.84 6.69
N ARG A 40 15.98 -4.86 5.93
CA ARG A 40 16.58 -5.21 4.64
C ARG A 40 15.87 -4.46 3.52
N ARG A 41 16.65 -3.98 2.56
CA ARG A 41 16.13 -3.35 1.35
C ARG A 41 15.59 -4.40 0.38
N ALA A 42 14.44 -4.10 -0.21
CA ALA A 42 13.83 -4.83 -1.30
C ALA A 42 13.36 -3.84 -2.37
N ASN A 43 13.59 -4.16 -3.63
CA ASN A 43 13.16 -3.33 -4.74
C ASN A 43 12.07 -4.08 -5.53
N ALA A 44 11.05 -3.37 -6.01
CA ALA A 44 10.03 -3.94 -6.87
C ALA A 44 9.64 -2.95 -7.98
N LEU A 45 9.16 -3.50 -9.09
CA LEU A 45 8.48 -2.75 -10.12
C LEU A 45 6.98 -3.04 -10.00
N VAL A 46 6.19 -2.01 -9.73
CA VAL A 46 4.74 -2.08 -9.57
C VAL A 46 4.09 -1.41 -10.77
N LEU A 47 3.00 -1.99 -11.29
CA LEU A 47 2.29 -1.50 -12.47
C LEU A 47 3.22 -1.22 -13.67
N ASP A 48 4.24 -2.06 -13.85
CA ASP A 48 5.24 -2.04 -14.94
C ASP A 48 6.05 -0.74 -15.11
N SER A 49 5.82 0.27 -14.28
CA SER A 49 6.38 1.62 -14.45
C SER A 49 6.80 2.30 -13.15
N ILE A 50 6.39 1.78 -12.00
CA ILE A 50 6.62 2.43 -10.70
C ILE A 50 7.68 1.64 -9.95
N TYR A 51 8.88 2.21 -9.88
CA TYR A 51 9.96 1.64 -9.06
C TYR A 51 9.74 1.97 -7.59
N VAL A 52 9.65 0.93 -6.76
CA VAL A 52 9.47 1.02 -5.32
C VAL A 52 10.69 0.43 -4.63
N VAL A 53 11.18 1.15 -3.62
CA VAL A 53 12.18 0.66 -2.67
C VAL A 53 11.49 0.50 -1.32
N ALA A 54 11.40 -0.72 -0.82
CA ALA A 54 10.87 -1.01 0.51
C ALA A 54 12.00 -1.46 1.45
N PHE A 55 11.87 -1.13 2.73
CA PHE A 55 12.72 -1.58 3.82
C PHE A 55 11.85 -2.38 4.77
N TYR A 56 12.13 -3.69 4.90
CA TYR A 56 11.35 -4.60 5.73
C TYR A 56 12.21 -5.24 6.81
N THR A 57 11.62 -5.55 7.97
CA THR A 57 12.29 -6.26 9.06
C THR A 57 11.72 -7.66 9.23
N ASP A 58 12.58 -8.66 9.38
CA ASP A 58 12.20 -10.05 9.68
C ASP A 58 11.96 -10.30 11.18
N GLN A 59 12.28 -9.32 12.04
CA GLN A 59 11.99 -9.35 13.47
C GLN A 59 10.48 -9.30 13.77
N ILE A 60 9.70 -8.69 12.87
CA ILE A 60 8.24 -8.69 12.91
C ILE A 60 7.75 -9.58 11.75
N PRO A 61 7.44 -10.87 11.99
CA PRO A 61 7.14 -11.86 10.95
C PRO A 61 5.72 -11.72 10.37
N VAL A 62 5.22 -10.49 10.29
CA VAL A 62 3.91 -10.15 9.74
C VAL A 62 4.12 -9.36 8.47
N SER A 63 3.66 -9.91 7.35
CA SER A 63 3.71 -9.21 6.06
C SER A 63 2.67 -8.09 6.07
N GLY A 64 3.14 -6.85 6.04
CA GLY A 64 2.30 -5.65 6.06
C GLY A 64 3.15 -4.40 5.88
N GLY A 65 2.58 -3.34 5.31
CA GLY A 65 3.31 -2.13 5.00
C GLY A 65 2.39 -0.94 4.69
N PRO A 66 2.95 0.28 4.64
CA PRO A 66 2.23 1.45 4.16
C PRO A 66 1.80 1.28 2.70
N GLU A 67 0.78 2.02 2.24
CA GLU A 67 0.35 2.06 0.82
C GLU A 67 0.01 0.68 0.22
N SER A 68 -0.54 -0.24 1.01
CA SER A 68 -0.87 -1.62 0.57
C SER A 68 0.32 -2.46 0.09
N PHE A 69 1.57 -2.04 0.34
CA PHE A 69 2.76 -2.83 0.03
C PHE A 69 2.81 -4.06 0.95
N THR A 70 2.78 -5.24 0.34
CA THR A 70 2.75 -6.55 1.04
C THR A 70 3.55 -7.59 0.26
N GLY A 71 3.76 -8.77 0.83
CA GLY A 71 4.42 -9.89 0.17
C GLY A 71 5.90 -10.06 0.50
N LEU A 72 6.44 -9.26 1.42
CA LEU A 72 7.75 -9.49 2.05
C LEU A 72 7.60 -10.38 3.30
N PRO A 73 8.64 -11.15 3.68
CA PRO A 73 8.57 -12.10 4.79
C PRO A 73 8.47 -11.44 6.18
N GLY A 74 8.47 -10.11 6.25
CA GLY A 74 8.23 -9.36 7.46
C GLY A 74 7.63 -7.98 7.19
N MET A 75 7.53 -7.16 8.24
CA MET A 75 6.84 -5.88 8.18
C MET A 75 7.69 -4.82 7.48
N ILE A 76 7.07 -4.07 6.58
CA ILE A 76 7.69 -2.96 5.86
C ILE A 76 7.61 -1.71 6.74
N LEU A 77 8.77 -1.23 7.18
CA LEU A 77 8.90 -0.03 8.01
C LEU A 77 9.34 1.19 7.20
N GLY A 78 9.75 1.01 5.94
CA GLY A 78 10.12 2.10 5.05
C GLY A 78 9.71 1.82 3.62
N VAL A 79 9.20 2.83 2.93
CA VAL A 79 8.93 2.80 1.49
C VAL A 79 9.40 4.11 0.88
N ALA A 80 10.14 4.03 -0.22
CA ALA A 80 10.51 5.16 -1.04
C ALA A 80 10.03 4.93 -2.48
N LEU A 81 9.38 5.96 -3.01
CA LEU A 81 8.87 6.08 -4.38
C LEU A 81 9.66 7.21 -5.05
N PRO A 82 10.84 6.93 -5.66
CA PRO A 82 11.72 7.97 -6.17
C PRO A 82 11.07 8.84 -7.25
N TYR A 83 10.25 8.23 -8.12
CA TYR A 83 9.53 8.96 -9.17
C TYR A 83 8.47 9.92 -8.64
N GLU A 84 7.85 9.59 -7.51
CA GLU A 84 6.84 10.43 -6.86
C GLU A 84 7.45 11.34 -5.78
N ASN A 85 8.78 11.34 -5.62
CA ASN A 85 9.52 12.03 -4.55
C ASN A 85 8.92 11.81 -3.16
N THR A 86 8.31 10.65 -2.93
CA THR A 86 7.54 10.34 -1.74
C THR A 86 8.23 9.25 -0.94
N THR A 87 8.38 9.47 0.35
CA THR A 87 8.98 8.49 1.25
C THR A 87 8.18 8.37 2.54
N TYR A 88 7.90 7.14 2.96
CA TYR A 88 7.25 6.80 4.21
C TYR A 88 8.24 6.02 5.05
N PHE A 89 8.52 6.48 6.26
CA PHE A 89 9.37 5.77 7.22
C PHE A 89 8.69 5.74 8.58
N ALA A 90 8.74 4.58 9.24
CA ALA A 90 8.28 4.43 10.60
C ALA A 90 9.15 5.28 11.54
N THR A 91 8.52 6.14 12.33
CA THR A 91 9.18 6.93 13.37
C THR A 91 9.19 6.21 14.71
N LYS A 92 8.17 5.37 14.96
CA LYS A 92 8.01 4.59 16.18
C LYS A 92 7.23 3.31 15.88
N VAL A 93 7.57 2.23 16.57
CA VAL A 93 6.83 0.96 16.57
C VAL A 93 6.45 0.66 18.01
N ASP A 94 5.15 0.58 18.28
CA ASP A 94 4.60 0.23 19.59
C ASP A 94 3.96 -1.16 19.51
N ASP A 95 4.47 -2.10 20.31
CA ASP A 95 3.76 -3.34 20.63
C ASP A 95 2.64 -2.99 21.60
N ARG A 96 1.42 -2.90 21.09
CA ARG A 96 0.22 -2.82 21.93
C ARG A 96 -0.75 -3.92 21.52
N PRO A 97 -1.40 -4.59 22.48
CA PRO A 97 -2.50 -5.49 22.15
C PRO A 97 -3.64 -4.65 21.55
N VAL A 98 -3.92 -4.86 20.27
CA VAL A 98 -5.07 -4.25 19.60
C VAL A 98 -6.30 -5.08 19.93
N THR A 99 -7.33 -4.46 20.49
CA THR A 99 -8.57 -5.17 20.79
C THR A 99 -9.35 -5.46 19.50
N ALA A 100 -10.05 -6.60 19.43
CA ALA A 100 -10.83 -7.00 18.24
C ALA A 100 -11.85 -5.93 17.78
N LYS A 101 -12.25 -5.03 18.69
CA LYS A 101 -13.15 -3.90 18.42
C LYS A 101 -12.49 -2.79 17.60
N GLU A 102 -11.17 -2.65 17.66
CA GLU A 102 -10.36 -1.73 16.84
C GLU A 102 -9.99 -2.31 15.47
N LEU A 103 -10.07 -3.64 15.32
CA LEU A 103 -9.86 -4.38 14.07
C LEU A 103 -11.16 -4.66 13.30
N GLU A 104 -12.28 -4.08 13.72
CA GLU A 104 -13.53 -4.18 12.96
C GLU A 104 -13.30 -3.60 11.56
N ALA A 105 -13.31 -4.48 10.56
CA ALA A 105 -13.21 -4.07 9.17
C ALA A 105 -14.30 -3.02 8.90
N PRO A 106 -13.98 -1.90 8.26
CA PRO A 106 -14.96 -0.86 8.00
C PRO A 106 -16.12 -1.44 7.20
N LYS A 107 -17.32 -1.48 7.80
CA LYS A 107 -18.53 -2.01 7.15
C LYS A 107 -19.22 -0.98 6.24
N LYS A 108 -18.68 0.24 6.18
CA LYS A 108 -19.26 1.38 5.44
C LYS A 108 -18.48 1.63 4.15
N GLY A 109 -19.18 1.44 3.04
CA GLY A 109 -18.73 1.79 1.70
C GLY A 109 -19.30 0.84 0.67
N LYS A 110 -19.28 1.25 -0.59
CA LYS A 110 -19.66 0.36 -1.69
C LYS A 110 -18.58 -0.72 -1.78
N ALA A 111 -18.95 -1.99 -1.61
CA ALA A 111 -18.05 -3.11 -1.82
C ALA A 111 -17.69 -3.15 -3.31
N VAL A 112 -16.45 -2.83 -3.62
CA VAL A 112 -15.93 -2.82 -4.99
C VAL A 112 -14.62 -3.60 -5.03
N ASN A 113 -14.37 -4.32 -6.11
CA ASN A 113 -13.04 -4.90 -6.35
C ASN A 113 -12.12 -3.87 -7.04
N TYR A 114 -10.82 -4.17 -7.16
CA TYR A 114 -9.87 -3.23 -7.76
C TYR A 114 -10.16 -2.94 -9.25
N ARG A 115 -10.79 -3.89 -9.96
CA ARG A 115 -11.19 -3.70 -11.38
C ARG A 115 -12.41 -2.78 -11.49
N GLU A 116 -13.38 -2.94 -10.59
CA GLU A 116 -14.59 -2.12 -10.52
C GLU A 116 -14.24 -0.70 -10.09
N LEU A 117 -13.38 -0.54 -9.08
CA LEU A 117 -12.86 0.77 -8.69
C LEU A 117 -12.13 1.43 -9.86
N ARG A 118 -11.27 0.69 -10.58
CA ARG A 118 -10.58 1.19 -11.75
C ARG A 118 -11.54 1.67 -12.83
N ALA A 119 -12.56 0.87 -13.15
CA ALA A 119 -13.56 1.21 -14.16
C ALA A 119 -14.42 2.42 -13.74
N GLU A 120 -14.77 2.52 -12.46
CA GLU A 120 -15.56 3.62 -11.91
C GLU A 120 -14.73 4.92 -11.87
N LEU A 121 -13.46 4.85 -11.47
CA LEU A 121 -12.52 5.97 -11.54
C LEU A 121 -12.27 6.43 -12.98
N GLU A 122 -12.10 5.50 -13.92
CA GLU A 122 -11.91 5.82 -15.34
C GLU A 122 -13.16 6.48 -15.93
N ALA A 123 -14.36 6.03 -15.54
CA ALA A 123 -15.62 6.66 -15.93
C ALA A 123 -15.79 8.06 -15.32
N SER A 124 -15.50 8.24 -14.02
CA SER A 124 -15.62 9.53 -13.34
C SER A 124 -14.57 10.55 -13.76
N LEU A 125 -13.36 10.10 -14.13
CA LEU A 125 -12.27 10.97 -14.59
C LEU A 125 -12.32 11.21 -16.11
N LYS A 126 -13.23 10.58 -16.85
CA LYS A 126 -13.38 10.77 -18.30
C LYS A 126 -13.67 12.22 -18.69
N ASP A 127 -14.40 12.95 -17.84
CA ASP A 127 -14.74 14.35 -18.05
C ASP A 127 -13.60 15.32 -17.67
N TRP A 128 -12.50 14.82 -17.10
CA TRP A 128 -11.43 15.65 -16.53
C TRP A 128 -10.23 15.88 -17.47
N GLY A 129 -10.30 15.38 -18.72
CA GLY A 129 -9.31 15.66 -19.76
C GLY A 129 -7.88 15.28 -19.37
N GLU A 130 -6.90 16.18 -19.60
CA GLU A 130 -5.47 15.91 -19.36
C GLU A 130 -5.10 15.71 -17.88
N TYR A 131 -5.96 16.11 -16.94
CA TYR A 131 -5.74 15.93 -15.50
C TYR A 131 -6.12 14.53 -14.98
N ALA A 132 -6.82 13.74 -15.79
CA ALA A 132 -7.33 12.43 -15.39
C ALA A 132 -6.21 11.43 -15.07
N GLN A 133 -5.16 11.38 -15.90
CA GLN A 133 -4.06 10.42 -15.78
C GLN A 133 -3.25 10.52 -14.48
N PRO A 134 -2.74 11.71 -14.08
CA PRO A 134 -1.99 11.82 -12.83
C PRO A 134 -2.88 11.57 -11.60
N ILE A 135 -4.13 12.02 -11.62
CA ILE A 135 -5.10 11.80 -10.52
C ILE A 135 -5.43 10.33 -10.39
N PHE A 136 -5.72 9.65 -11.50
CA PHE A 136 -5.98 8.22 -11.52
C PHE A 136 -4.80 7.42 -10.96
N LYS A 137 -3.57 7.78 -11.34
CA LYS A 137 -2.35 7.13 -10.85
C LYS A 137 -2.22 7.30 -9.33
N ALA A 138 -2.39 8.51 -8.79
CA ALA A 138 -2.37 8.77 -7.36
C ALA A 138 -3.47 8.03 -6.60
N MET A 139 -4.64 7.86 -7.21
CA MET A 139 -5.77 7.11 -6.64
C MET A 139 -5.63 5.59 -6.77
N MET A 140 -4.63 5.08 -7.48
CA MET A 140 -4.40 3.65 -7.74
C MET A 140 -3.09 3.11 -7.11
N LEU A 141 -2.28 3.96 -6.49
CA LEU A 141 -1.37 3.55 -5.41
C LEU A 141 -2.21 3.18 -4.18
#